data_AF-E0WUB6-F1
#
_entry.id   AF-E0WUB6-F1
#
_cell.length_a   1.000
_cell.length_b   1.000
_cell.length_c   1.000
_cell.angle_alpha   90.00
_cell.angle_beta   90.00
_cell.angle_gamma   90.00
#
_symmetry.space_group_name_H-M   'P 1'
#
loop_
_entity.id
_entity.type
_entity.pdbx_description
1 polymer ?
#
loop_
_entity_poly.entity_id
_entity_poly.type
_entity_poly.pdbx_seq_one_letter_code
_entity_poly.pdbx_strand_id
1 'polypeptide(L)'
;MKPIDIIKKLTSIMIDSKYYHINGMYKMFIDSKIAYEKIIPAIPPKKEMTLLLRMINNLYQNIVVFNKNKERIDNNELRKLLLSRFEVIMHLVDETLHFICLGKIELIQQEYINLWIANNPHYKIKIWTDNNAYYARELFSRIRKKTSWDILNNIDTDHNDFYSLFNTEIIKWQNKIYQHILSNKKVTFDKAALDFLVKNALGENEELSEYWNDCHNSFRLALAKLKKEILILISV
;
A
#
# COMPACT_ATOMS: atom_id res chain seq x y z
N MET A 1 -27.94 4.23 8.49
CA MET A 1 -28.60 3.32 7.53
C MET A 1 -28.34 1.87 7.92
N LYS A 2 -29.38 1.04 8.11
CA LYS A 2 -29.22 -0.38 8.45
C LYS A 2 -29.21 -1.24 7.17
N PRO A 3 -28.60 -2.44 7.17
CA PRO A 3 -28.63 -3.34 6.00
C PRO A 3 -30.04 -3.64 5.52
N ILE A 4 -30.99 -3.79 6.45
CA ILE A 4 -32.39 -4.12 6.15
C ILE A 4 -33.08 -3.05 5.29
N ASP A 5 -32.68 -1.79 5.42
CA ASP A 5 -33.24 -0.68 4.64
C ASP A 5 -32.81 -0.77 3.17
N ILE A 6 -31.56 -1.16 2.94
CA ILE A 6 -31.03 -1.46 1.61
C ILE A 6 -31.73 -2.68 1.02
N ILE A 7 -31.86 -3.76 1.78
CA ILE A 7 -32.53 -5.00 1.35
C ILE A 7 -33.96 -4.70 0.89
N LYS A 8 -34.74 -3.94 1.68
CA LYS A 8 -36.10 -3.54 1.31
C LYS A 8 -36.16 -2.86 -0.05
N LYS A 9 -35.26 -1.90 -0.32
CA LYS A 9 -35.20 -1.22 -1.62
C LYS A 9 -34.79 -2.19 -2.73
N LEU A 10 -33.75 -2.99 -2.51
CA LEU A 10 -33.27 -3.96 -3.49
C LEU A 10 -34.37 -4.98 -3.86
N THR A 11 -35.11 -5.51 -2.90
CA THR A 11 -36.16 -6.51 -3.13
C THR A 11 -37.37 -5.95 -3.91
N SER A 12 -37.50 -4.63 -4.00
CA SER A 12 -38.47 -3.97 -4.88
C SER A 12 -38.05 -3.93 -6.35
N ILE A 13 -36.77 -4.18 -6.65
CA ILE A 13 -36.21 -4.14 -8.01
C ILE A 13 -36.56 -5.44 -8.74
N MET A 14 -37.17 -5.31 -9.91
CA MET A 14 -37.46 -6.41 -10.83
C MET A 14 -36.20 -6.82 -11.59
N ILE A 15 -36.05 -8.13 -11.81
CA ILE A 15 -34.99 -8.69 -12.67
C ILE A 15 -35.57 -8.85 -14.07
N ASP A 16 -35.04 -8.11 -15.04
CA ASP A 16 -35.32 -8.33 -16.46
C ASP A 16 -34.40 -9.46 -16.95
N SER A 17 -34.96 -10.65 -17.18
CA SER A 17 -34.21 -11.83 -17.61
C SER A 17 -33.57 -11.62 -18.99
N LYS A 18 -34.24 -10.91 -19.90
CA LYS A 18 -33.70 -10.63 -21.25
C LYS A 18 -32.50 -9.70 -21.14
N TYR A 19 -32.61 -8.63 -20.37
CA TYR A 19 -31.51 -7.68 -20.19
C TYR A 19 -30.34 -8.25 -19.38
N TYR A 20 -30.63 -9.14 -18.41
CA TYR A 20 -29.64 -9.87 -17.62
C TYR A 20 -28.66 -10.70 -18.45
N HIS A 21 -29.12 -11.33 -19.54
CA HIS A 21 -28.24 -12.14 -20.40
C HIS A 21 -27.46 -11.34 -21.44
N ILE A 22 -27.83 -10.07 -21.67
CA ILE A 22 -27.27 -9.24 -22.75
C ILE A 22 -26.34 -8.16 -22.20
N ASN A 23 -26.68 -7.55 -21.06
CA ASN A 23 -25.92 -6.43 -20.50
C ASN A 23 -25.07 -6.88 -19.30
N GLY A 24 -23.75 -6.92 -19.49
CA GLY A 24 -22.80 -7.33 -18.45
C GLY A 24 -22.86 -6.47 -17.17
N MET A 25 -23.03 -5.16 -17.29
CA MET A 25 -23.11 -4.25 -16.14
C MET A 25 -24.40 -4.48 -15.33
N TYR A 26 -25.53 -4.66 -16.02
CA TYR A 26 -26.80 -4.99 -15.38
C TYR A 26 -26.72 -6.35 -14.69
N LYS A 27 -26.14 -7.36 -15.35
CA LYS A 27 -25.87 -8.66 -14.72
C LYS A 27 -25.04 -8.51 -13.45
N MET A 28 -23.94 -7.76 -13.49
CA MET A 28 -23.09 -7.52 -12.32
C MET A 28 -23.83 -6.81 -11.18
N PHE A 29 -24.71 -5.87 -11.51
CA PHE A 29 -25.59 -5.20 -10.54
C PHE A 29 -26.55 -6.21 -9.89
N ILE A 30 -27.25 -7.01 -10.69
CA ILE A 30 -28.21 -8.02 -10.21
C ILE A 30 -27.52 -9.11 -9.39
N ASP A 31 -26.36 -9.61 -9.82
CA ASP A 31 -25.55 -10.58 -9.07
C ASP A 31 -25.20 -10.04 -7.68
N SER A 32 -24.77 -8.77 -7.62
CA SER A 32 -24.41 -8.10 -6.37
C SER A 32 -25.61 -7.86 -5.48
N LYS A 33 -26.74 -7.46 -6.07
CA LYS A 33 -28.04 -7.32 -5.41
C LYS A 33 -28.46 -8.63 -4.76
N ILE A 34 -28.49 -9.74 -5.51
CA ILE A 34 -28.90 -11.05 -5.01
C ILE A 34 -27.97 -11.51 -3.89
N ALA A 35 -26.66 -11.30 -4.03
CA ALA A 35 -25.71 -11.59 -2.98
C ALA A 35 -25.94 -10.72 -1.72
N TYR A 36 -26.34 -9.46 -1.89
CA TYR A 36 -26.65 -8.53 -0.81
C TYR A 36 -27.96 -8.86 -0.09
N GLU A 37 -28.99 -9.32 -0.80
CA GLU A 37 -30.28 -9.70 -0.21
C GLU A 37 -30.19 -10.93 0.70
N LYS A 38 -29.20 -11.81 0.46
CA LYS A 38 -28.94 -12.99 1.29
C LYS A 38 -28.22 -12.66 2.61
N ILE A 39 -27.99 -11.39 2.92
CA ILE A 39 -27.20 -10.94 4.08
C ILE A 39 -28.09 -10.78 5.31
N ILE A 40 -28.58 -11.88 5.90
CA ILE A 40 -28.96 -11.92 7.32
C ILE A 40 -28.62 -13.32 7.89
N PRO A 41 -27.75 -13.44 8.93
CA PRO A 41 -26.92 -12.43 9.58
C PRO A 41 -25.39 -12.61 9.39
N ALA A 42 -24.68 -11.47 9.46
CA ALA A 42 -23.22 -11.25 9.57
C ALA A 42 -22.35 -11.57 8.33
N ILE A 43 -22.27 -10.62 7.39
CA ILE A 43 -21.16 -10.56 6.44
C ILE A 43 -20.04 -9.66 6.97
N PRO A 44 -18.75 -10.00 6.76
CA PRO A 44 -17.64 -9.10 7.06
C PRO A 44 -17.78 -7.74 6.34
N PRO A 45 -17.53 -6.60 7.02
CA PRO A 45 -17.65 -5.24 6.45
C PRO A 45 -17.07 -5.09 5.04
N LYS A 46 -15.89 -5.69 4.78
CA LYS A 46 -15.22 -5.69 3.47
C LYS A 46 -16.08 -6.26 2.33
N LYS A 47 -16.77 -7.38 2.57
CA LYS A 47 -17.59 -8.04 1.56
C LYS A 47 -18.87 -7.25 1.33
N GLU A 48 -19.46 -6.66 2.37
CA GLU A 48 -20.60 -5.75 2.23
C GLU A 48 -20.22 -4.51 1.40
N MET A 49 -19.10 -3.85 1.71
CA MET A 49 -18.57 -2.71 0.94
C MET A 49 -18.36 -3.05 -0.54
N THR A 50 -17.78 -4.22 -0.82
CA THR A 50 -17.51 -4.66 -2.20
C THR A 50 -18.81 -4.79 -3.00
N LEU A 51 -19.86 -5.36 -2.40
CA LEU A 51 -21.17 -5.51 -3.04
C LEU A 51 -21.84 -4.15 -3.27
N LEU A 52 -21.78 -3.25 -2.27
CA LEU A 52 -22.32 -1.89 -2.39
C LEU A 52 -21.60 -1.11 -3.50
N LEU A 53 -20.27 -1.09 -3.51
CA LEU A 53 -19.46 -0.41 -4.54
C LEU A 53 -19.75 -0.97 -5.93
N ARG A 54 -19.86 -2.29 -6.07
CA ARG A 54 -20.19 -2.91 -7.36
C ARG A 54 -21.57 -2.46 -7.84
N MET A 55 -22.58 -2.41 -6.97
CA MET A 55 -23.89 -1.89 -7.34
C MET A 55 -23.84 -0.40 -7.72
N ILE A 56 -23.18 0.44 -6.90
CA ILE A 56 -23.02 1.88 -7.14
C ILE A 56 -22.34 2.15 -8.49
N ASN A 57 -21.23 1.47 -8.78
CA ASN A 57 -20.47 1.65 -10.01
C ASN A 57 -21.29 1.27 -11.25
N ASN A 58 -22.07 0.20 -11.19
CA ASN A 58 -22.95 -0.17 -12.30
C ASN A 58 -24.08 0.85 -12.52
N LEU A 59 -24.59 1.49 -11.46
CA LEU A 59 -25.56 2.58 -11.58
C LEU A 59 -24.95 3.84 -12.22
N TYR A 60 -23.64 4.10 -12.05
CA TYR A 60 -22.92 5.15 -12.79
C TYR A 60 -22.82 4.86 -14.29
N GLN A 61 -22.89 3.60 -14.71
CA GLN A 61 -22.93 3.21 -16.13
C GLN A 61 -24.34 3.35 -16.75
N ASN A 62 -25.27 4.04 -16.06
CA ASN A 62 -26.63 4.32 -16.53
C ASN A 62 -27.45 3.07 -16.91
N ILE A 63 -27.21 1.94 -16.23
CA ILE A 63 -28.10 0.78 -16.37
C ILE A 63 -29.55 1.19 -16.03
N VAL A 64 -30.52 0.66 -16.77
CA VAL A 64 -31.93 0.91 -16.47
C VAL A 64 -32.44 -0.17 -15.53
N VAL A 65 -32.98 0.24 -14.38
CA VAL A 65 -33.59 -0.63 -13.39
C VAL A 65 -35.05 -0.26 -13.20
N PHE A 66 -35.89 -1.28 -13.00
CA PHE A 66 -37.32 -1.13 -12.81
C PHE A 66 -37.75 -1.71 -11.47
N ASN A 67 -38.80 -1.16 -10.87
CA ASN A 67 -39.44 -1.79 -9.73
C ASN A 67 -40.42 -2.89 -10.18
N LYS A 68 -41.00 -3.61 -9.22
CA LYS A 68 -42.02 -4.66 -9.48
C LYS A 68 -43.30 -4.14 -10.17
N ASN A 69 -43.57 -2.84 -10.08
CA ASN A 69 -44.69 -2.18 -10.78
C ASN A 69 -44.32 -1.76 -12.22
N LYS A 70 -43.12 -2.13 -12.71
CA LYS A 70 -42.57 -1.74 -14.02
C LYS A 70 -42.28 -0.24 -14.17
N GLU A 71 -42.17 0.49 -13.07
CA GLU A 71 -41.75 1.89 -13.08
C GLU A 71 -40.23 1.96 -13.04
N ARG A 72 -39.66 2.87 -13.84
CA ARG A 72 -38.20 3.11 -13.85
C ARG A 72 -37.78 3.70 -12.51
N ILE A 73 -36.76 3.10 -11.90
CA ILE A 73 -36.17 3.61 -10.65
C ILE A 73 -35.18 4.72 -11.00
N ASP A 74 -35.19 5.80 -10.22
CA ASP A 74 -34.15 6.82 -10.29
C ASP A 74 -32.83 6.28 -9.73
N ASN A 75 -31.84 6.14 -10.62
CA ASN A 75 -30.50 5.71 -10.25
C ASN A 75 -29.83 6.69 -9.29
N ASN A 76 -30.16 7.98 -9.30
CA ASN A 76 -29.61 8.94 -8.34
C ASN A 76 -30.05 8.61 -6.92
N GLU A 77 -31.35 8.39 -6.71
CA GLU A 77 -31.89 8.02 -5.41
C GLU A 77 -31.32 6.68 -4.92
N LEU A 78 -31.26 5.68 -5.81
CA LEU A 78 -30.72 4.37 -5.46
C LEU A 78 -29.23 4.46 -5.11
N ARG A 79 -28.44 5.26 -5.84
CA ARG A 79 -27.03 5.51 -5.49
C ARG A 79 -26.88 6.18 -4.14
N LYS A 80 -27.63 7.25 -3.87
CA LYS A 80 -27.60 7.94 -2.56
C LYS A 80 -27.91 6.97 -1.43
N LEU A 81 -28.90 6.10 -1.60
CA LEU A 81 -29.24 5.08 -0.62
C LEU A 81 -28.07 4.11 -0.37
N LEU A 82 -27.50 3.54 -1.44
CA LEU A 82 -26.38 2.60 -1.32
C LEU A 82 -25.12 3.26 -0.70
N LEU A 83 -24.83 4.51 -1.10
CA LEU A 83 -23.73 5.31 -0.55
C LEU A 83 -23.91 5.58 0.95
N SER A 84 -25.12 5.91 1.40
CA SER A 84 -25.36 6.15 2.84
C SER A 84 -25.07 4.92 3.72
N ARG A 85 -25.22 3.70 3.16
CA ARG A 85 -24.81 2.47 3.87
C ARG A 85 -23.31 2.27 3.79
N PHE A 86 -22.71 2.54 2.63
CA PHE A 86 -21.27 2.47 2.44
C PHE A 86 -20.53 3.38 3.43
N GLU A 87 -20.99 4.61 3.63
CA GLU A 87 -20.47 5.58 4.61
C GLU A 87 -20.52 5.03 6.04
N VAL A 88 -21.64 4.42 6.44
CA VAL A 88 -21.75 3.78 7.77
C VAL A 88 -20.69 2.69 7.96
N ILE A 89 -20.38 1.92 6.92
CA ILE A 89 -19.34 0.89 6.99
C ILE A 89 -17.94 1.51 6.99
N MET A 90 -17.73 2.61 6.25
CA MET A 90 -16.47 3.35 6.28
C MET A 90 -16.15 3.91 7.67
N HIS A 91 -17.15 4.34 8.44
CA HIS A 91 -16.96 4.76 9.82
C HIS A 91 -16.52 3.63 10.77
N LEU A 92 -16.54 2.37 10.33
CA LEU A 92 -15.96 1.24 11.08
C LEU A 92 -14.47 1.02 10.78
N VAL A 93 -13.88 1.75 9.83
CA VAL A 93 -12.45 1.65 9.56
C VAL A 93 -11.69 2.23 10.74
N ASP A 94 -10.73 1.46 11.27
CA ASP A 94 -9.93 1.87 12.40
C ASP A 94 -9.22 3.21 12.12
N GLU A 95 -9.35 4.15 13.07
CA GLU A 95 -8.68 5.45 13.04
C GLU A 95 -7.18 5.27 13.34
N THR A 96 -6.46 4.64 12.42
CA THR A 96 -5.01 4.41 12.51
C THR A 96 -4.31 4.96 11.28
N LEU A 97 -3.37 5.88 11.48
CA LEU A 97 -2.47 6.36 10.42
C LEU A 97 -1.20 5.49 10.41
N HIS A 98 -0.87 4.96 9.24
CA HIS A 98 0.31 4.14 9.02
C HIS A 98 1.35 4.90 8.21
N PHE A 99 2.55 5.05 8.76
CA PHE A 99 3.73 5.54 8.07
C PHE A 99 4.72 4.40 7.87
N ILE A 100 5.39 4.35 6.72
CA ILE A 100 6.40 3.33 6.42
C ILE A 100 7.71 4.05 6.15
N CYS A 101 8.73 3.75 6.94
CA CYS A 101 10.08 4.25 6.72
C CYS A 101 11.05 3.07 6.72
N LEU A 102 11.71 2.85 5.59
CA LEU A 102 12.65 1.74 5.37
C LEU A 102 14.07 2.35 5.26
N GLY A 103 14.79 2.36 6.38
CA GLY A 103 16.06 3.11 6.54
C GLY A 103 15.91 4.33 7.45
N LYS A 104 16.94 5.17 7.57
CA LYS A 104 16.97 6.32 8.50
C LYS A 104 15.72 7.22 8.41
N ILE A 105 15.09 7.52 9.56
CA ILE A 105 14.05 8.56 9.61
C ILE A 105 14.72 9.93 9.65
N GLU A 106 14.56 10.70 8.56
CA GLU A 106 15.08 12.06 8.43
C GLU A 106 14.18 13.08 9.14
N LEU A 107 14.74 14.24 9.51
CA LEU A 107 14.01 15.28 10.26
C LEU A 107 12.72 15.72 9.55
N ILE A 108 12.77 15.92 8.23
CA ILE A 108 11.61 16.33 7.44
C ILE A 108 10.47 15.30 7.49
N GLN A 109 10.80 14.01 7.56
CA GLN A 109 9.80 12.95 7.69
C GLN A 109 9.16 12.99 9.08
N GLN A 110 9.95 13.26 10.13
CA GLN A 110 9.45 13.42 11.49
C GLN A 110 8.52 14.63 11.60
N GLU A 111 8.92 15.78 11.05
CA GLU A 111 8.10 16.99 11.05
C GLU A 111 6.77 16.79 10.30
N TYR A 112 6.81 16.07 9.18
CA TYR A 112 5.60 15.73 8.44
C TYR A 112 4.66 14.80 9.22
N ILE A 113 5.20 13.79 9.92
CA ILE A 113 4.41 12.93 10.82
C ILE A 113 3.78 13.76 11.95
N ASN A 114 4.54 14.70 12.52
CA ASN A 114 4.04 15.60 13.57
C ASN A 114 2.87 16.47 13.10
N LEU A 115 2.89 16.94 11.85
CA LEU A 115 1.74 17.67 11.28
C LEU A 115 0.49 16.79 11.21
N TRP A 116 0.61 15.53 10.83
CA TRP A 116 -0.54 14.60 10.80
C TRP A 116 -1.09 14.34 12.20
N ILE A 117 -0.20 14.17 13.18
CA ILE A 117 -0.54 14.02 14.59
C ILE A 117 -1.32 15.23 15.10
N ALA A 118 -0.81 16.44 14.86
CA ALA A 118 -1.43 17.67 15.34
C ALA A 118 -2.83 17.88 14.76
N ASN A 119 -3.04 17.52 13.49
CA ASN A 119 -4.33 17.67 12.82
C ASN A 119 -5.32 16.53 13.11
N ASN A 120 -4.85 15.36 13.56
CA ASN A 120 -5.68 14.16 13.77
C ASN A 120 -5.39 13.53 15.14
N PRO A 121 -5.60 14.25 16.25
CA PRO A 121 -5.16 13.80 17.58
C PRO A 121 -5.87 12.54 18.10
N HIS A 122 -7.00 12.17 17.49
CA HIS A 122 -7.77 10.98 17.83
C HIS A 122 -7.26 9.72 17.10
N TYR A 123 -6.45 9.87 16.05
CA TYR A 123 -5.91 8.72 15.32
C TYR A 123 -4.75 8.08 16.08
N LYS A 124 -4.71 6.74 16.06
CA LYS A 124 -3.53 5.96 16.47
C LYS A 124 -2.46 6.08 15.39
N ILE A 125 -1.21 6.31 15.77
CA ILE A 125 -0.09 6.36 14.83
C ILE A 125 0.71 5.06 14.88
N LYS A 126 0.96 4.46 13.71
CA LYS A 126 1.88 3.33 13.55
C LYS A 126 2.97 3.68 12.54
N ILE A 127 4.22 3.56 12.94
CA ILE A 127 5.38 3.74 12.07
C ILE A 127 6.05 2.40 11.90
N TRP A 128 6.13 1.93 10.65
CA TRP A 128 6.71 0.65 10.27
C TRP A 128 8.14 0.83 9.80
N THR A 129 8.98 -0.13 10.14
CA THR A 129 10.36 -0.26 9.66
C THR A 129 10.73 -1.72 9.52
N ASP A 130 11.81 -1.99 8.80
CA ASP A 130 12.48 -3.29 8.78
C ASP A 130 13.87 -3.11 9.39
N ASN A 131 14.03 -3.57 10.64
CA ASN A 131 15.29 -3.48 11.37
C ASN A 131 16.37 -4.47 10.90
N ASN A 132 16.05 -5.27 9.88
CA ASN A 132 16.97 -6.22 9.25
C ASN A 132 17.37 -5.82 7.83
N ALA A 133 16.96 -4.63 7.36
CA ALA A 133 17.18 -4.19 5.97
C ALA A 133 17.66 -2.73 5.80
N TYR A 134 18.36 -2.17 6.79
CA TYR A 134 18.90 -0.80 6.70
C TYR A 134 19.95 -0.63 5.59
N TYR A 135 20.68 -1.68 5.23
CA TYR A 135 21.67 -1.63 4.15
C TYR A 135 21.06 -1.71 2.74
N ALA A 136 19.74 -1.88 2.58
CA ALA A 136 19.14 -1.96 1.24
C ALA A 136 19.40 -0.69 0.41
N ARG A 137 19.21 0.50 1.03
CA ARG A 137 19.52 1.80 0.41
C ARG A 137 21.03 1.95 0.19
N GLU A 138 21.83 1.51 1.14
CA GLU A 138 23.28 1.68 1.10
C GLU A 138 23.92 0.83 0.01
N LEU A 139 23.54 -0.45 -0.10
CA LEU A 139 23.89 -1.34 -1.21
C LEU A 139 23.65 -0.68 -2.57
N PHE A 140 22.45 -0.15 -2.77
CA PHE A 140 22.09 0.51 -4.02
C PHE A 140 22.94 1.76 -4.28
N SER A 141 23.18 2.57 -3.27
CA SER A 141 24.00 3.78 -3.36
C SER A 141 25.45 3.45 -3.75
N ARG A 142 26.05 2.43 -3.09
CA ARG A 142 27.44 2.03 -3.33
C ARG A 142 27.65 1.42 -4.71
N ILE A 143 26.76 0.53 -5.16
CA ILE A 143 26.89 -0.03 -6.52
C ILE A 143 26.72 1.05 -7.58
N ARG A 144 25.82 2.02 -7.39
CA ARG A 144 25.65 3.13 -8.33
C ARG A 144 26.92 3.97 -8.42
N LYS A 145 27.49 4.36 -7.28
CA LYS A 145 28.74 5.12 -7.24
C LYS A 145 29.87 4.36 -7.91
N LYS A 146 30.04 3.06 -7.60
CA LYS A 146 31.06 2.21 -8.21
C LYS A 146 30.88 2.10 -9.72
N THR A 147 29.67 1.78 -10.19
CA THR A 147 29.38 1.65 -11.62
C THR A 147 29.58 2.97 -12.37
N SER A 148 29.12 4.10 -11.81
CA SER A 148 29.37 5.41 -12.42
C SER A 148 30.87 5.70 -12.54
N TRP A 149 31.63 5.45 -11.47
CA TRP A 149 33.08 5.67 -11.47
C TRP A 149 33.80 4.76 -12.47
N ASP A 150 33.43 3.48 -12.56
CA ASP A 150 34.04 2.52 -13.48
C ASP A 150 33.82 2.92 -14.95
N ILE A 151 32.61 3.39 -15.29
CA ILE A 151 32.28 3.80 -16.66
C ILE A 151 32.96 5.12 -17.01
N LEU A 152 32.97 6.10 -16.10
CA LEU A 152 33.59 7.40 -16.36
C LEU A 152 35.11 7.31 -16.52
N ASN A 153 35.77 6.37 -15.84
CA ASN A 153 37.21 6.19 -15.94
C ASN A 153 37.63 5.19 -17.04
N ASN A 154 36.67 4.61 -17.77
CA ASN A 154 36.98 3.74 -18.87
C ASN A 154 37.27 4.57 -20.13
N ILE A 155 38.56 4.63 -20.50
CA ILE A 155 39.09 5.40 -21.62
C ILE A 155 38.52 4.93 -22.97
N ASP A 156 38.05 3.68 -23.05
CA ASP A 156 37.53 3.07 -24.27
C ASP A 156 36.00 3.23 -24.43
N THR A 157 35.35 3.97 -23.53
CA THR A 157 33.89 4.15 -23.55
C THR A 157 33.50 5.43 -24.28
N ASP A 158 32.68 5.31 -25.33
CA ASP A 158 31.95 6.47 -25.83
C ASP A 158 30.95 6.93 -24.75
N HIS A 159 31.19 8.10 -24.18
CA HIS A 159 30.35 8.66 -23.13
C HIS A 159 28.91 8.96 -23.60
N ASN A 160 28.63 8.96 -24.91
CA ASN A 160 27.27 9.02 -25.43
C ASN A 160 26.43 7.79 -25.05
N ASP A 161 27.08 6.65 -24.76
CA ASP A 161 26.43 5.39 -24.35
C ASP A 161 26.40 5.16 -22.84
N PHE A 162 26.77 6.18 -22.03
CA PHE A 162 26.90 6.07 -20.57
C PHE A 162 25.70 5.39 -19.91
N TYR A 163 24.47 5.82 -20.21
CA TYR A 163 23.27 5.28 -19.57
C TYR A 163 22.99 3.82 -19.95
N SER A 164 23.29 3.43 -21.20
CA SER A 164 23.12 2.06 -21.67
C SER A 164 24.07 1.10 -20.94
N LEU A 165 25.34 1.51 -20.85
CA LEU A 165 26.38 0.76 -20.13
C LEU A 165 26.09 0.74 -18.62
N PHE A 166 25.70 1.87 -18.04
CA PHE A 166 25.35 1.99 -16.64
C PHE A 166 24.23 1.02 -16.26
N ASN A 167 23.14 1.00 -17.02
CA ASN A 167 22.02 0.10 -16.75
C ASN A 167 22.44 -1.38 -16.85
N THR A 168 23.24 -1.72 -17.87
CA THR A 168 23.76 -3.08 -18.05
C THR A 168 24.61 -3.53 -16.87
N GLU A 169 25.53 -2.67 -16.40
CA GLU A 169 26.39 -2.97 -15.25
C GLU A 169 25.63 -3.00 -13.92
N ILE A 170 24.64 -2.12 -13.73
CA ILE A 170 23.77 -2.17 -12.55
C ILE A 170 23.00 -3.49 -12.48
N ILE A 171 22.47 -3.99 -13.61
CA ILE A 171 21.78 -5.28 -13.65
C ILE A 171 22.75 -6.42 -13.26
N LYS A 172 24.00 -6.39 -13.74
CA LYS A 172 25.03 -7.37 -13.33
C LYS A 172 25.29 -7.32 -11.84
N TRP A 173 25.42 -6.13 -11.25
CA TRP A 173 25.57 -5.95 -9.80
C TRP A 173 24.36 -6.46 -9.02
N GLN A 174 23.14 -6.14 -9.45
CA GLN A 174 21.91 -6.60 -8.82
C GLN A 174 21.82 -8.13 -8.84
N ASN A 175 22.18 -8.77 -9.96
CA ASN A 175 22.22 -10.23 -10.06
C ASN A 175 23.26 -10.84 -9.11
N LYS A 176 24.46 -10.24 -8.98
CA LYS A 176 25.48 -10.69 -8.02
C LYS A 176 25.00 -10.57 -6.58
N ILE A 177 24.37 -9.45 -6.22
CA ILE A 177 23.79 -9.23 -4.89
C ILE A 177 22.71 -10.28 -4.61
N TYR A 178 21.78 -10.48 -5.56
CA TYR A 178 20.71 -11.46 -5.43
C TYR A 178 21.25 -12.87 -5.17
N GLN A 179 22.22 -13.33 -5.98
CA GLN A 179 22.82 -14.66 -5.79
C GLN A 179 23.56 -14.79 -4.46
N HIS A 180 24.24 -13.72 -4.02
CA HIS A 180 24.90 -13.69 -2.74
C HIS A 180 23.92 -13.80 -1.58
N ILE A 181 22.84 -13.01 -1.58
CA ILE A 181 21.78 -13.07 -0.56
C ILE A 181 21.10 -14.44 -0.58
N LEU A 182 20.82 -15.00 -1.76
CA LEU A 182 20.22 -16.32 -1.92
C LEU A 182 21.09 -17.44 -1.33
N SER A 183 22.40 -17.29 -1.38
CA SER A 183 23.37 -18.22 -0.79
C SER A 183 23.49 -18.07 0.73
N ASN A 184 23.03 -16.94 1.29
CA ASN A 184 23.15 -16.56 2.70
C ASN A 184 21.80 -16.53 3.45
N LYS A 185 20.83 -17.38 3.07
CA LYS A 185 19.45 -17.41 3.64
C LYS A 185 19.36 -17.65 5.16
N LYS A 186 20.45 -18.07 5.81
CA LYS A 186 20.47 -18.36 7.25
C LYS A 186 20.74 -17.12 8.12
N VAL A 187 21.04 -15.97 7.51
CA VAL A 187 21.28 -14.71 8.22
C VAL A 187 20.27 -13.65 7.78
N THR A 188 20.21 -12.54 8.51
CA THR A 188 19.40 -11.38 8.15
C THR A 188 19.89 -10.77 6.84
N PHE A 189 19.00 -10.04 6.14
CA PHE A 189 19.37 -9.32 4.93
C PHE A 189 20.57 -8.39 5.19
N ASP A 190 20.54 -7.60 6.26
CA ASP A 190 21.62 -6.67 6.60
C ASP A 190 22.96 -7.36 6.83
N LYS A 191 22.96 -8.55 7.43
CA LYS A 191 24.21 -9.30 7.64
C LYS A 191 24.79 -9.82 6.33
N ALA A 192 23.94 -10.32 5.42
CA ALA A 192 24.37 -10.70 4.08
C ALA A 192 24.80 -9.48 3.23
N ALA A 193 24.11 -8.36 3.37
CA ALA A 193 24.42 -7.10 2.70
C ALA A 193 25.78 -6.53 3.14
N LEU A 194 26.04 -6.51 4.45
CA LEU A 194 27.33 -6.09 5.02
C LEU A 194 28.47 -6.97 4.50
N ASP A 195 28.31 -8.29 4.54
CA ASP A 195 29.30 -9.24 4.01
C ASP A 195 29.56 -8.98 2.51
N PHE A 196 28.52 -8.76 1.72
CA PHE A 196 28.65 -8.40 0.30
C PHE A 196 29.43 -7.10 0.09
N LEU A 197 29.07 -6.04 0.83
CA LEU A 197 29.70 -4.73 0.71
C LEU A 197 31.20 -4.81 1.02
N VAL A 198 31.56 -5.46 2.13
CA VAL A 198 32.96 -5.63 2.55
C VAL A 198 33.74 -6.49 1.55
N LYS A 199 33.18 -7.64 1.13
CA LYS A 199 33.84 -8.55 0.16
C LYS A 199 34.12 -7.91 -1.20
N ASN A 200 33.28 -6.96 -1.61
CA ASN A 200 33.43 -6.27 -2.90
C ASN A 200 34.12 -4.91 -2.76
N ALA A 201 34.74 -4.60 -1.62
CA ALA A 201 35.40 -3.33 -1.35
C ALA A 201 34.50 -2.10 -1.61
N LEU A 202 33.22 -2.22 -1.25
CA LEU A 202 32.21 -1.16 -1.40
C LEU A 202 32.00 -0.35 -0.10
N GLY A 203 32.76 -0.64 0.95
CA GLY A 203 32.75 0.09 2.22
C GLY A 203 33.58 -0.66 3.26
N GLU A 204 33.99 0.06 4.29
CA GLU A 204 34.72 -0.52 5.42
C GLU A 204 33.74 -0.97 6.51
N ASN A 205 34.12 -2.00 7.27
CA ASN A 205 33.22 -2.59 8.26
C ASN A 205 32.83 -1.59 9.37
N GLU A 206 33.78 -0.77 9.80
CA GLU A 206 33.56 0.27 10.82
C GLU A 206 32.57 1.32 10.31
N GLU A 207 32.83 1.90 9.13
CA GLU A 207 31.96 2.87 8.46
C GLU A 207 30.52 2.35 8.29
N LEU A 208 30.38 1.10 7.80
CA LEU A 208 29.07 0.49 7.57
C LEU A 208 28.34 0.24 8.89
N SER A 209 29.06 -0.19 9.93
CA SER A 209 28.50 -0.40 11.27
C SER A 209 27.99 0.91 11.89
N GLU A 210 28.72 2.02 11.70
CA GLU A 210 28.26 3.35 12.10
C GLU A 210 26.96 3.73 11.38
N TYR A 211 26.90 3.54 10.06
CA TYR A 211 25.68 3.80 9.28
C TYR A 211 24.47 3.00 9.79
N TRP A 212 24.67 1.72 10.12
CA TRP A 212 23.60 0.86 10.66
C TRP A 212 23.12 1.38 12.01
N ASN A 213 24.05 1.72 12.92
CA ASN A 213 23.73 2.29 14.22
C ASN A 213 22.98 3.61 14.09
N ASP A 214 23.35 4.44 13.11
CA ASP A 214 22.69 5.70 12.78
C ASP A 214 21.24 5.50 12.34
N CYS A 215 21.01 4.54 11.44
CA CYS A 215 19.68 4.15 11.01
C CYS A 215 18.84 3.67 12.19
N HIS A 216 19.37 2.73 12.98
CA HIS A 216 18.68 2.17 14.13
C HIS A 216 18.34 3.23 15.19
N ASN A 217 19.31 4.09 15.53
CA ASN A 217 19.11 5.16 16.50
C ASN A 217 18.14 6.22 16.02
N SER A 218 18.09 6.52 14.72
CA SER A 218 17.12 7.48 14.18
C SER A 218 15.68 7.06 14.45
N PHE A 219 15.35 5.77 14.31
CA PHE A 219 14.03 5.24 14.67
C PHE A 219 13.78 5.37 16.16
N ARG A 220 14.73 4.93 16.98
CA ARG A 220 14.59 4.98 18.45
C ARG A 220 14.33 6.40 18.94
N LEU A 221 15.07 7.38 18.40
CA LEU A 221 14.95 8.79 18.75
C LEU A 221 13.63 9.39 18.23
N ALA A 222 13.26 9.12 16.97
CA ALA A 222 12.00 9.58 16.40
C ALA A 222 10.81 9.05 17.23
N LEU A 223 10.81 7.75 17.55
CA LEU A 223 9.78 7.14 18.38
C LEU A 223 9.75 7.71 19.79
N ALA A 224 10.90 7.98 20.42
CA ALA A 224 10.95 8.57 21.74
C ALA A 224 10.37 10.01 21.76
N LYS A 225 10.65 10.80 20.72
CA LYS A 225 10.10 12.15 20.55
C LYS A 225 8.59 12.12 20.33
N LEU A 226 8.12 11.23 19.46
CA LEU A 226 6.69 11.02 19.19
C LEU A 226 5.93 10.49 20.41
N LYS A 227 6.54 9.62 21.24
CA LYS A 227 5.94 9.07 22.46
C LYS A 227 5.76 10.10 23.58
N LYS A 228 6.60 11.13 23.63
CA LYS A 228 6.40 12.26 24.55
C LYS A 228 5.16 13.07 24.17
N GLU A 229 4.71 12.96 22.93
CA GLU A 229 3.57 13.70 22.39
C GLU A 229 2.30 12.84 22.35
N ILE A 230 2.37 11.50 22.20
CA ILE A 230 1.21 10.58 22.18
C ILE A 230 1.55 9.18 22.76
N LEU A 231 0.60 8.56 23.48
CA LEU A 231 0.67 7.19 24.01
C LEU A 231 0.66 6.13 22.86
N ILE A 232 1.80 5.89 22.21
CA ILE A 232 1.92 4.93 21.09
C ILE A 232 2.25 3.51 21.60
N LEU A 233 1.36 2.56 21.29
CA LEU A 233 1.63 1.11 21.36
C LEU A 233 2.40 0.68 20.11
N ILE A 234 3.61 0.14 20.30
CA ILE A 234 4.43 -0.43 19.22
C ILE A 234 4.34 -1.95 19.30
N SER A 235 3.98 -2.59 18.19
CA SER A 235 4.26 -4.00 17.93
C SER A 235 5.55 -4.07 17.10
N VAL A 236 6.59 -4.68 17.67
CA VAL A 236 7.83 -5.09 17.00
C VAL A 236 7.57 -6.36 16.20
#